data_AF-A0A173KY85-F1
#
_entry.id   AF-A0A173KY85-F1
#
_cell.length_a   1.000
_cell.length_b   1.000
_cell.length_c   1.000
_cell.angle_alpha   90.00
_cell.angle_beta   90.00
_cell.angle_gamma   90.00
#
_symmetry.space_group_name_H-M   'P 1'
#
loop_
_entity.id
_entity.type
_entity.pdbx_description
1 polymer ?
#
loop_
_entity_poly.entity_id
_entity_poly.type
_entity_poly.pdbx_seq_one_letter_code
_entity_poly.pdbx_strand_id
1 'polypeptide(L)'
;MNLGPALAALWKRYWPHLLVGGAVVALILGLVIQSFRLSATQGALAAEKAARKADTAVFARAQSEAAQMALAAKLKKETEDVRKADAADARAADLAVRYRSLSLQYAQAQRAASVQHLSGATETASGGDGPDRSAVLPLGQLMIPEADAFICAGNQARLEAVREWALGLSASPPQ
;
A
#
# COMPACT_ATOMS: atom_id res chain seq x y z
N MET A 1 -10.21 99.85 32.59
CA MET A 1 -8.96 99.05 32.67
C MET A 1 -8.81 98.28 31.36
N ASN A 2 -7.79 98.57 30.56
CA ASN A 2 -7.59 97.93 29.24
C ASN A 2 -6.90 96.57 29.40
N LEU A 3 -7.70 95.49 29.42
CA LEU A 3 -7.22 94.11 29.58
C LEU A 3 -6.60 93.50 28.31
N GLY A 4 -6.95 94.04 27.13
CA GLY A 4 -6.50 93.52 25.82
C GLY A 4 -4.98 93.40 25.61
N PRO A 5 -4.17 94.45 25.85
CA PRO A 5 -2.73 94.38 25.60
C PRO A 5 -1.98 93.49 26.60
N ALA A 6 -2.45 93.43 27.85
CA ALA A 6 -1.90 92.53 28.86
C ALA A 6 -2.16 91.05 28.49
N LEU A 7 -3.37 90.74 28.02
CA LEU A 7 -3.73 89.39 27.56
C LEU A 7 -2.89 88.96 26.34
N ALA A 8 -2.66 89.86 25.39
CA ALA A 8 -1.86 89.59 24.20
C ALA A 8 -0.38 89.34 24.52
N ALA A 9 0.18 90.04 25.51
CA ALA A 9 1.55 89.82 25.97
C ALA A 9 1.71 88.49 26.72
N LEU A 10 0.74 88.14 27.58
CA LEU A 10 0.65 86.83 28.23
C LEU A 10 0.53 85.70 27.20
N TRP A 11 -0.35 85.87 26.21
CA TRP A 11 -0.53 84.89 25.13
C TRP A 11 0.78 84.64 24.38
N LYS A 12 1.45 85.69 23.90
CA LYS A 12 2.74 85.56 23.19
C LYS A 12 3.82 84.91 24.05
N ARG A 13 3.83 85.15 25.36
CA ARG A 13 4.82 84.60 26.29
C ARG A 13 4.62 83.10 26.56
N TYR A 14 3.37 82.64 26.71
CA TYR A 14 3.08 81.25 27.07
C TYR A 14 2.78 80.33 25.88
N TRP A 15 2.41 80.89 24.72
CA TRP A 15 2.19 80.16 23.48
C TRP A 15 3.30 79.15 23.11
N PRO A 16 4.61 79.51 23.13
CA PRO A 16 5.66 78.55 22.81
C PRO A 16 5.75 77.40 23.84
N HIS A 17 5.51 77.67 25.12
CA HIS A 17 5.52 76.65 26.15
C HIS A 17 4.33 75.68 26.04
N LEU A 18 3.16 76.17 25.61
CA LEU A 18 2.00 75.33 25.32
C LEU A 18 2.25 74.41 24.11
N LEU A 19 2.91 74.92 23.07
CA LEU A 19 3.29 74.10 21.91
C LEU A 19 4.31 73.01 22.27
N VAL A 20 5.35 73.37 23.02
CA VAL A 20 6.36 72.41 23.48
C VAL A 20 5.73 71.38 24.43
N GLY A 21 4.91 71.83 25.38
CA GLY A 21 4.19 70.94 26.29
C GLY A 21 3.26 69.97 25.54
N GLY A 22 2.51 70.48 24.56
CA GLY A 22 1.66 69.66 23.69
C GLY A 22 2.45 68.62 22.88
N ALA A 23 3.60 69.01 22.32
CA ALA A 23 4.47 68.10 21.57
C ALA A 23 5.05 66.98 22.45
N VAL A 24 5.46 67.29 23.68
CA VAL A 24 5.96 66.30 24.64
C VAL A 24 4.86 65.31 25.03
N VAL A 25 3.66 65.81 25.34
CA VAL A 25 2.51 64.94 25.67
C VAL A 25 2.15 64.03 24.50
N ALA A 26 2.13 64.56 23.27
CA ALA A 26 1.85 63.76 22.08
C ALA A 26 2.91 62.67 21.86
N LEU A 27 4.19 62.97 22.11
CA LEU A 27 5.28 62.00 21.98
C LEU A 27 5.17 60.89 23.03
N ILE A 28 4.87 61.23 24.29
CA ILE A 28 4.64 60.25 25.35
C ILE A 28 3.46 59.35 24.99
N LEU A 29 2.35 59.93 24.54
CA LEU A 29 1.16 59.16 24.14
C LEU A 29 1.48 58.22 22.97
N GLY A 30 2.25 58.70 21.98
CA GLY A 30 2.73 57.88 20.87
C GLY A 30 3.57 56.69 21.35
N LEU A 31 4.50 56.89 22.28
CA LEU A 31 5.32 55.83 22.87
C LEU A 31 4.49 54.80 23.65
N VAL A 32 3.49 55.25 24.40
CA VAL A 32 2.57 54.37 25.13
C VAL A 32 1.80 53.49 24.15
N ILE A 33 1.20 54.08 23.11
CA ILE A 33 0.46 53.34 22.08
C ILE A 33 1.37 52.32 21.39
N GLN A 34 2.60 52.70 21.02
CA GLN A 34 3.55 51.77 20.40
C GLN A 34 3.95 50.64 21.35
N SER A 35 4.14 50.92 22.64
CA SER A 35 4.47 49.92 23.65
C SER A 35 3.35 48.90 23.83
N PHE A 36 2.10 49.33 23.85
CA PHE A 36 0.94 48.43 23.87
C PHE A 36 0.87 47.55 22.63
N ARG A 37 1.09 48.13 21.43
CA ARG A 37 1.09 47.35 20.19
C ARG A 37 2.21 46.30 20.18
N LEU A 38 3.41 46.66 20.64
CA LEU A 38 4.54 45.74 20.73
C LEU A 38 4.30 44.62 21.74
N SER A 39 3.75 44.95 22.91
CA SER A 39 3.38 43.97 23.93
C SER A 39 2.34 42.97 23.41
N ALA A 40 1.32 43.47 22.70
CA ALA A 40 0.27 42.62 22.10
C ALA A 40 0.85 41.65 21.05
N THR A 41 1.75 42.10 20.17
CA THR A 41 2.37 41.23 19.16
C THR A 41 3.31 40.21 19.77
N GLN A 42 4.05 40.58 20.83
CA GLN A 42 4.88 39.63 21.59
C GLN A 42 4.03 38.56 22.27
N GLY A 43 2.89 38.94 22.85
CA GLY A 43 1.93 38.00 23.44
C GLY A 43 1.37 37.01 22.41
N ALA A 44 0.95 37.50 21.24
CA ALA A 44 0.47 36.67 20.15
C ALA A 44 1.56 35.68 19.66
N LEU A 45 2.79 36.15 19.49
CA LEU A 45 3.92 35.32 19.08
C LEU A 45 4.24 34.24 20.13
N ALA A 46 4.18 34.59 21.42
CA ALA A 46 4.40 33.62 22.50
C ALA A 46 3.30 32.55 22.52
N ALA A 47 2.05 32.95 22.34
CA ALA A 47 0.91 32.03 22.24
C ALA A 47 1.05 31.08 21.03
N GLU A 48 1.43 31.61 19.86
CA GLU A 48 1.65 30.79 18.67
C GLU A 48 2.80 29.78 18.88
N LYS A 49 3.92 30.22 19.48
CA LYS A 49 5.03 29.32 19.82
C LYS A 49 4.62 28.21 20.80
N ALA A 50 3.79 28.54 21.79
CA ALA A 50 3.27 27.56 22.73
C ALA A 50 2.34 26.55 22.02
N ALA A 51 1.45 27.03 21.15
CA ALA A 51 0.57 26.18 20.35
C ALA A 51 1.38 25.23 19.44
N ARG A 52 2.36 25.75 18.68
CA ARG A 52 3.22 24.91 17.83
C ARG A 52 3.96 23.82 18.61
N LYS A 53 4.43 24.12 19.82
CA LYS A 53 5.05 23.11 20.69
C LYS A 53 4.06 22.03 21.09
N ALA A 54 2.83 22.40 21.46
CA ALA A 54 1.78 21.43 21.76
C ALA A 54 1.46 20.55 20.52
N ASP A 55 1.33 21.18 19.35
CA ASP A 55 1.05 20.48 18.09
C ASP A 55 2.14 19.45 17.76
N THR A 56 3.42 19.79 17.97
CA THR A 56 4.51 18.84 17.68
C THR A 56 4.41 17.54 18.48
N ALA A 57 3.97 17.61 19.75
CA ALA A 57 3.77 16.43 20.57
C ALA A 57 2.57 15.60 20.08
N VAL A 58 1.49 16.26 19.67
CA VAL A 58 0.32 15.60 19.09
C VAL A 58 0.66 14.92 17.77
N PHE A 59 1.41 15.58 16.88
CA PHE A 59 1.86 15.00 15.62
C PHE A 59 2.79 13.80 15.84
N ALA A 60 3.75 13.89 16.76
CA ALA A 60 4.64 12.79 17.08
C ALA A 60 3.86 11.56 17.59
N ARG A 61 2.87 11.79 18.47
CA ARG A 61 1.98 10.74 18.95
C ARG A 61 1.16 10.13 17.81
N ALA A 62 0.51 10.95 16.99
CA ALA A 62 -0.29 10.49 15.86
C ALA A 62 0.54 9.68 14.85
N GLN A 63 1.78 10.10 14.56
CA GLN A 63 2.70 9.34 13.71
C GLN A 63 3.06 7.98 14.34
N SER A 64 3.32 7.93 15.64
CA SER A 64 3.62 6.67 16.33
C SER A 64 2.43 5.71 16.33
N GLU A 65 1.22 6.22 16.55
CA GLU A 65 -0.02 5.43 16.51
C GLU A 65 -0.29 4.90 15.09
N ALA A 66 -0.13 5.75 14.06
CA ALA A 66 -0.27 5.35 12.67
C ALA A 66 0.77 4.28 12.27
N ALA A 67 2.03 4.43 12.70
CA ALA A 67 3.08 3.45 12.44
C ALA A 67 2.78 2.10 13.12
N GLN A 68 2.29 2.12 14.36
CA GLN A 68 1.87 0.90 15.07
C GLN A 68 0.70 0.21 14.37
N MET A 69 -0.32 0.97 13.95
CA MET A 69 -1.46 0.43 13.20
C MET A 69 -1.03 -0.19 11.86
N ALA A 70 -0.14 0.49 11.12
CA ALA A 70 0.39 -0.01 9.86
C ALA A 70 1.19 -1.31 10.05
N LEU A 71 2.04 -1.36 11.08
CA LEU A 71 2.82 -2.55 11.40
C LEU A 71 1.93 -3.73 11.82
N ALA A 72 0.91 -3.48 12.65
CA ALA A 72 -0.06 -4.49 13.06
C ALA A 72 -0.87 -5.02 11.87
N ALA A 73 -1.34 -4.13 10.98
CA ALA A 73 -2.04 -4.51 9.76
C ALA A 73 -1.15 -5.35 8.82
N LYS A 74 0.13 -4.96 8.68
CA LYS A 74 1.09 -5.71 7.87
C LYS A 74 1.33 -7.12 8.43
N LEU A 75 1.58 -7.24 9.73
CA LEU A 75 1.77 -8.54 10.38
C LEU A 75 0.54 -9.43 10.23
N LYS A 76 -0.67 -8.87 10.42
CA LYS A 76 -1.91 -9.62 10.21
C LYS A 76 -1.99 -10.14 8.76
N LYS A 77 -1.72 -9.30 7.77
CA LYS A 77 -1.74 -9.69 6.36
C LYS A 77 -0.67 -10.76 6.05
N GLU A 78 0.54 -10.60 6.54
CA GLU A 78 1.62 -11.59 6.38
C GLU A 78 1.20 -12.95 6.98
N THR A 79 0.55 -12.98 8.15
CA THR A 79 0.05 -14.24 8.73
C THR A 79 -1.08 -14.87 7.92
N GLU A 80 -1.98 -14.06 7.35
CA GLU A 80 -3.05 -14.56 6.47
C GLU A 80 -2.47 -15.13 5.17
N ASP A 81 -1.46 -14.47 4.60
CA ASP A 81 -0.79 -14.91 3.37
C ASP A 81 0.02 -16.19 3.59
N VAL A 82 0.72 -16.33 4.73
CA VAL A 82 1.38 -17.59 5.12
C VAL A 82 0.36 -18.73 5.23
N ARG A 83 -0.78 -18.52 5.90
CA ARG A 83 -1.83 -19.55 6.00
C ARG A 83 -2.39 -19.95 4.63
N LYS A 84 -2.56 -18.99 3.72
CA LYS A 84 -3.02 -19.26 2.35
C LYS A 84 -1.96 -20.04 1.56
N ALA A 85 -0.69 -19.72 1.73
CA ALA A 85 0.42 -20.45 1.12
C ALA A 85 0.46 -21.91 1.62
N ASP A 86 0.42 -22.12 2.94
CA ASP A 86 0.39 -23.46 3.53
C ASP A 86 -0.80 -24.29 3.02
N ALA A 87 -1.98 -23.67 2.91
CA ALA A 87 -3.18 -24.32 2.39
C ALA A 87 -3.11 -24.60 0.87
N ALA A 88 -2.35 -23.80 0.11
CA ALA A 88 -2.10 -24.06 -1.31
C ALA A 88 -1.10 -25.22 -1.48
N ASP A 89 -0.05 -25.25 -0.68
CA ASP A 89 0.95 -26.33 -0.69
C ASP A 89 0.33 -27.69 -0.30
N ALA A 90 -0.54 -27.70 0.72
CA ALA A 90 -1.28 -28.90 1.10
C ALA A 90 -2.18 -29.42 -0.02
N ARG A 91 -2.86 -28.51 -0.75
CA ARG A 91 -3.69 -28.88 -1.92
C ARG A 91 -2.85 -29.39 -3.07
N ALA A 92 -1.70 -28.77 -3.35
CA ALA A 92 -0.78 -29.22 -4.38
C ALA A 92 -0.22 -30.61 -4.07
N ALA A 93 0.09 -30.90 -2.80
CA ALA A 93 0.51 -32.23 -2.36
C ALA A 93 -0.58 -33.29 -2.55
N ASP A 94 -1.84 -33.00 -2.20
CA ASP A 94 -2.97 -33.92 -2.43
C ASP A 94 -3.15 -34.23 -3.92
N LEU A 95 -3.14 -33.18 -4.77
CA LEU A 95 -3.23 -33.35 -6.22
C LEU A 95 -2.08 -34.19 -6.78
N ALA A 96 -0.84 -33.96 -6.31
CA ALA A 96 0.31 -34.74 -6.73
C ALA A 96 0.15 -36.24 -6.41
N VAL A 97 -0.41 -36.58 -5.24
CA VAL A 97 -0.69 -37.97 -4.87
C VAL A 97 -1.76 -38.58 -5.78
N ARG A 98 -2.84 -37.85 -6.09
CA ARG A 98 -3.89 -38.32 -7.01
C ARG A 98 -3.37 -38.55 -8.42
N TYR A 99 -2.59 -37.62 -8.96
CA TYR A 99 -2.01 -37.78 -10.29
C TYR A 99 -0.97 -38.92 -10.33
N ARG A 100 -0.23 -39.13 -9.24
CA ARG A 100 0.67 -40.27 -9.09
C ARG A 100 -0.08 -41.61 -9.09
N SER A 101 -1.25 -41.71 -8.46
CA SER A 101 -2.04 -42.93 -8.48
C SER A 101 -2.67 -43.19 -9.85
N LEU A 102 -3.16 -42.14 -10.54
CA LEU A 102 -3.70 -42.24 -11.90
C LEU A 102 -2.65 -42.67 -12.92
N SER A 103 -1.43 -42.13 -12.84
CA SER A 103 -0.32 -42.53 -13.72
C SER A 103 0.10 -43.99 -13.50
N LEU A 104 0.13 -44.46 -12.24
CA LEU A 104 0.37 -45.87 -11.93
C LEU A 104 -0.73 -46.79 -12.47
N GLN A 105 -2.01 -46.42 -12.33
CA GLN A 105 -3.13 -47.17 -12.89
C GLN A 105 -3.07 -47.22 -14.42
N TYR A 106 -2.74 -46.10 -15.07
CA TYR A 106 -2.53 -46.05 -16.51
C TYR A 106 -1.38 -46.97 -16.94
N ALA A 107 -0.24 -46.95 -16.25
CA ALA A 107 0.89 -47.82 -16.54
C ALA A 107 0.57 -49.32 -16.31
N GLN A 108 -0.27 -49.64 -15.33
CA GLN A 108 -0.76 -51.01 -15.12
C GLN A 108 -1.73 -51.44 -16.22
N ALA A 109 -2.67 -50.57 -16.62
CA ALA A 109 -3.57 -50.82 -17.74
C ALA A 109 -2.82 -51.00 -19.06
N GLN A 110 -1.79 -50.19 -19.32
CA GLN A 110 -0.89 -50.38 -20.46
C GLN A 110 -0.16 -51.72 -20.41
N ARG A 111 0.39 -52.12 -19.26
CA ARG A 111 1.04 -53.43 -19.12
C ARG A 111 0.07 -54.58 -19.36
N ALA A 112 -1.14 -54.52 -18.80
CA ALA A 112 -2.18 -55.52 -19.03
C ALA A 112 -2.61 -55.59 -20.52
N ALA A 113 -2.72 -54.44 -21.19
CA ALA A 113 -2.99 -54.38 -22.63
C ALA A 113 -1.83 -54.93 -23.47
N SER A 114 -0.58 -54.63 -23.09
CA SER A 114 0.61 -55.13 -23.80
C SER A 114 0.77 -56.66 -23.70
N VAL A 115 0.30 -57.28 -22.61
CA VAL A 115 0.27 -58.74 -22.44
C VAL A 115 -0.83 -59.37 -23.30
N GLN A 116 -1.91 -58.65 -23.62
CA GLN A 116 -2.99 -59.14 -24.47
C GLN A 116 -2.82 -58.87 -25.98
N HIS A 117 -1.86 -58.02 -26.39
CA HIS A 117 -1.76 -57.55 -27.78
C HIS A 117 -0.39 -57.77 -28.47
N LEU A 118 0.39 -58.77 -28.07
CA LEU A 118 1.60 -59.19 -28.82
C LEU A 118 1.30 -60.08 -30.05
N SER A 119 0.15 -59.88 -30.69
CA SER A 119 -0.17 -60.48 -31.99
C SER A 119 -0.75 -59.40 -32.90
N GLY A 120 0.11 -58.81 -33.72
CA GLY A 120 -0.31 -57.96 -34.84
C GLY A 120 0.66 -56.83 -35.11
N ALA A 121 1.55 -57.04 -36.07
CA ALA A 121 2.24 -55.96 -36.76
C ALA A 121 1.19 -55.06 -37.43
N THR A 122 1.29 -53.75 -37.24
CA THR A 122 0.63 -52.79 -38.14
C THR A 122 1.46 -51.51 -38.26
N GLU A 123 1.48 -51.07 -39.50
CA GLU A 123 2.39 -50.12 -40.12
C GLU A 123 2.26 -48.71 -39.54
N THR A 124 3.41 -48.02 -39.47
CA THR A 124 3.50 -46.59 -39.17
C THR A 124 2.90 -45.77 -40.30
N ALA A 125 1.75 -45.15 -40.08
CA ALA A 125 1.19 -44.14 -40.97
C ALA A 125 1.83 -42.76 -40.68
N SER A 126 2.48 -42.23 -41.71
CA SER A 126 3.01 -40.87 -41.79
C SER A 126 1.88 -39.83 -41.98
N GLY A 127 2.06 -38.64 -41.39
CA GLY A 127 1.34 -37.39 -41.71
C GLY A 127 0.71 -36.73 -40.48
N GLY A 128 0.72 -35.42 -40.27
CA GLY A 128 1.19 -34.25 -41.00
C GLY A 128 0.88 -33.03 -40.12
N ASP A 129 1.69 -31.96 -40.20
CA ASP A 129 1.53 -30.74 -39.40
C ASP A 129 0.14 -30.09 -39.61
N GLY A 130 -0.71 -30.09 -38.58
CA GLY A 130 -2.01 -29.43 -38.59
C GLY A 130 -2.80 -29.60 -37.28
N PRO A 131 -3.35 -28.51 -36.69
CA PRO A 131 -3.85 -28.50 -35.31
C PRO A 131 -5.34 -28.88 -35.18
N ASP A 132 -5.78 -29.99 -35.80
CA ASP A 132 -7.21 -30.36 -35.70
C ASP A 132 -7.56 -31.85 -35.80
N ARG A 133 -6.62 -32.73 -35.43
CA ARG A 133 -6.97 -34.13 -35.17
C ARG A 133 -6.32 -34.56 -33.88
N SER A 134 -7.16 -34.72 -32.85
CA SER A 134 -6.81 -35.55 -31.70
C SER A 134 -6.38 -36.90 -32.26
N ALA A 135 -5.06 -37.15 -32.27
CA ALA A 135 -4.52 -38.43 -32.68
C ALA A 135 -5.13 -39.45 -31.72
N VAL A 136 -6.11 -40.22 -32.21
CA VAL A 136 -6.64 -41.36 -31.47
C VAL A 136 -5.53 -42.41 -31.50
N LEU A 137 -4.61 -42.26 -30.55
CA LEU A 137 -3.55 -43.21 -30.30
C LEU A 137 -4.21 -44.47 -29.74
N PRO A 138 -4.04 -45.64 -30.38
CA PRO A 138 -4.56 -46.88 -29.83
C PRO A 138 -3.98 -47.10 -28.42
N LEU A 139 -4.83 -47.57 -27.51
CA LEU A 139 -4.45 -47.93 -26.14
C LEU A 139 -3.25 -48.90 -26.19
N GLY A 140 -2.08 -48.41 -25.79
CA GLY A 140 -0.81 -49.16 -25.81
C GLY A 140 0.26 -48.60 -26.75
N GLN A 141 -0.05 -47.66 -27.65
CA GLN A 141 0.92 -47.14 -28.63
C GLN A 141 1.69 -45.89 -28.18
N LEU A 142 1.20 -45.19 -27.15
CA LEU A 142 1.92 -44.08 -26.51
C LEU A 142 2.71 -44.59 -25.29
N MET A 143 3.86 -45.22 -25.52
CA MET A 143 4.77 -45.59 -24.42
C MET A 143 5.53 -44.35 -23.93
N ILE A 144 4.95 -43.64 -22.96
CA ILE A 144 5.67 -42.60 -22.23
C ILE A 144 6.41 -43.30 -21.08
N PRO A 145 7.73 -43.09 -20.92
CA PRO A 145 8.45 -43.57 -19.75
C PRO A 145 7.75 -43.16 -18.45
N GLU A 146 7.70 -44.06 -17.46
CA GLU A 146 7.00 -43.79 -16.19
C GLU A 146 7.52 -42.52 -15.50
N ALA A 147 8.83 -42.25 -15.61
CA ALA A 147 9.45 -41.02 -15.13
C ALA A 147 8.88 -39.76 -15.81
N ASP A 148 8.71 -39.78 -17.13
CA ASP A 148 8.16 -38.66 -17.89
C ASP A 148 6.67 -38.46 -17.58
N ALA A 149 5.92 -39.54 -17.35
CA ALA A 149 4.53 -39.47 -16.91
C ALA A 149 4.41 -38.79 -15.53
N PHE A 150 5.31 -39.08 -14.59
CA PHE A 150 5.35 -38.40 -13.29
C PHE A 150 5.73 -36.92 -13.41
N ILE A 151 6.66 -36.57 -14.29
CA ILE A 151 7.04 -35.17 -14.54
C ILE A 151 5.86 -34.39 -15.13
N CYS A 152 5.18 -34.94 -16.13
CA CYS A 152 4.00 -34.33 -16.73
C CYS A 152 2.86 -34.16 -15.72
N ALA A 153 2.61 -35.18 -14.89
CA ALA A 153 1.64 -35.09 -13.79
C ALA A 153 1.98 -33.97 -12.79
N GLY A 154 3.24 -33.86 -12.37
CA GLY A 154 3.70 -32.81 -11.45
C GLY A 154 3.59 -31.40 -12.05
N ASN A 155 3.95 -31.25 -13.33
CA ASN A 155 3.83 -29.97 -14.04
C ASN A 155 2.37 -29.56 -14.25
N GLN A 156 1.49 -30.52 -14.55
CA GLN A 156 0.06 -30.27 -14.68
C GLN A 156 -0.55 -29.77 -13.36
N ALA A 157 -0.22 -30.41 -12.23
CA ALA A 157 -0.69 -29.97 -10.91
C ALA A 157 -0.25 -28.55 -10.57
N ARG A 158 0.99 -28.17 -10.93
CA ARG A 158 1.49 -26.79 -10.74
C ARG A 158 0.74 -25.80 -11.62
N LEU A 159 0.48 -26.14 -12.89
CA LEU A 159 -0.26 -25.28 -13.81
C LEU A 159 -1.71 -25.09 -13.39
N GLU A 160 -2.38 -26.13 -12.88
CA GLU A 160 -3.73 -26.00 -12.31
C GLU A 160 -3.75 -25.10 -11.08
N ALA A 161 -2.80 -25.27 -10.16
CA ALA A 161 -2.68 -24.40 -8.99
C ALA A 161 -2.46 -22.92 -9.38
N VAL A 162 -1.59 -22.65 -10.37
CA VAL A 162 -1.36 -21.29 -10.89
C VAL A 162 -2.59 -20.73 -11.59
N ARG A 163 -3.32 -21.55 -12.35
CA ARG A 163 -4.55 -21.16 -13.03
C ARG A 163 -5.65 -20.78 -12.03
N GLU A 164 -5.87 -21.58 -11.00
CA GLU A 164 -6.85 -21.27 -9.95
C GLU A 164 -6.49 -19.97 -9.21
N TRP A 165 -5.21 -19.77 -8.90
CA TRP A 165 -4.72 -18.52 -8.32
C TRP A 165 -4.97 -17.31 -9.23
N ALA A 166 -4.64 -17.41 -10.52
CA ALA A 166 -4.83 -16.33 -11.49
C ALA A 166 -6.32 -15.97 -11.67
N LEU A 167 -7.20 -16.97 -11.71
CA LEU A 167 -8.65 -16.75 -11.78
C LEU A 167 -9.18 -16.07 -10.50
N GLY A 168 -8.62 -16.41 -9.34
CA GLY A 168 -8.93 -15.76 -8.05
C GLY A 168 -8.54 -14.27 -8.00
N LEU A 169 -7.45 -13.88 -8.67
CA LEU A 169 -7.05 -12.47 -8.78
C LEU A 169 -8.01 -11.66 -9.66
N SER A 170 -8.47 -12.23 -10.78
CA SER A 170 -9.42 -11.55 -11.68
C SER A 170 -10.84 -11.40 -11.11
N ALA A 171 -11.18 -12.14 -10.06
CA ALA A 171 -12.49 -12.08 -9.40
C ALA A 171 -12.58 -11.04 -8.27
N SER A 172 -11.45 -10.45 -7.85
CA SER A 172 -11.45 -9.34 -6.90
C SER A 172 -11.41 -8.01 -7.65
N PRO A 173 -12.45 -7.15 -7.58
CA PRO A 173 -12.35 -5.81 -8.14
C PRO A 173 -11.25 -5.02 -7.42
N PRO A 174 -10.57 -4.08 -8.11
CA PRO A 174 -9.63 -3.19 -7.46
C PRO A 174 -10.38 -2.40 -6.37
N GLN A 175 -9.90 -2.48 -5.13
CA GLN A 175 -10.27 -1.57 -4.04
C GLN A 175 -9.47 -0.28 -4.15
#